data_AF-A0A970WRA8-F1
#
_entry.id   AF-A0A970WRA8-F1
#
_cell.length_a   1.000
_cell.length_b   1.000
_cell.length_c   1.000
_cell.angle_alpha   90.00
_cell.angle_beta   90.00
_cell.angle_gamma   90.00
#
_symmetry.space_group_name_H-M   'P 1'
#
loop_
_entity.id
_entity.type
_entity.pdbx_description
1 polymer ?
#
loop_
_entity_poly.entity_id
_entity_poly.type
_entity_poly.pdbx_seq_one_letter_code
_entity_poly.pdbx_strand_id
1 'polypeptide(L)'
;MPSTSSAPDVLPAKIRKRLSELLDKVSNNTFAIRMWEDVMTSEDRERLRDKVNSEPVIPRIDHDTYPAPPSGVDEMQDGWPGEILHRCYRRWRADGMWMIAKGIGQPQAIAELAREHGFLGEREYLRLLEAIGGSKVQRQRSKLPEWDRDERTLRFEGTVIRKIRSLTIARNVVAILDAFQNRHWCSRVTTPATLREQGLHDAVYTLNHNLKKLRFHVDSDGCRVRWTRHR
;
A
#
# COMPACT_ATOMS: atom_id res chain seq x y z
N MET A 1 13.99 13.61 -32.34
CA MET A 1 14.57 12.71 -31.34
C MET A 1 13.42 11.87 -30.78
N PRO A 2 13.22 10.61 -31.21
CA PRO A 2 12.14 9.79 -30.67
C PRO A 2 12.51 9.36 -29.25
N SER A 3 11.70 9.77 -28.29
CA SER A 3 11.75 9.31 -26.91
C SER A 3 11.72 7.78 -26.92
N THR A 4 12.79 7.16 -26.43
CA THR A 4 12.84 5.72 -26.21
C THR A 4 11.68 5.33 -25.33
N SER A 5 10.67 4.70 -25.95
CA SER A 5 9.59 3.98 -25.30
C SER A 5 10.25 2.93 -24.40
N SER A 6 10.42 3.30 -23.13
CA SER A 6 10.81 2.37 -22.07
C SER A 6 9.83 1.21 -22.14
N ALA A 7 10.35 0.00 -22.34
CA ALA A 7 9.56 -1.22 -22.28
C ALA A 7 8.61 -1.16 -21.08
N PRO A 8 7.34 -1.61 -21.21
CA PRO A 8 6.39 -1.58 -20.11
C PRO A 8 7.02 -2.34 -18.94
N ASP A 9 7.32 -1.61 -17.87
CA ASP A 9 8.01 -2.14 -16.71
C ASP A 9 7.12 -3.24 -16.11
N VAL A 10 7.52 -4.49 -16.32
CA VAL A 10 6.68 -5.65 -16.05
C VAL A 10 6.59 -5.81 -14.53
N LEU A 11 5.47 -5.38 -13.95
CA LEU A 11 5.20 -5.48 -12.51
C LEU A 11 5.57 -6.87 -11.96
N PRO A 12 6.23 -6.99 -10.79
CA PRO A 12 6.59 -8.28 -10.23
C PRO A 12 5.38 -9.21 -10.07
N ALA A 13 5.54 -10.52 -10.31
CA ALA A 13 4.43 -11.48 -10.30
C ALA A 13 3.63 -11.48 -8.99
N LYS A 14 4.32 -11.32 -7.84
CA LYS A 14 3.68 -11.20 -6.52
C LYS A 14 2.76 -9.97 -6.43
N ILE A 15 3.19 -8.84 -7.00
CA ILE A 15 2.42 -7.58 -7.02
C ILE A 15 1.22 -7.73 -7.94
N ARG A 16 1.39 -8.32 -9.14
CA ARG A 16 0.27 -8.60 -10.05
C ARG A 16 -0.78 -9.49 -9.40
N LYS A 17 -0.36 -10.59 -8.77
CA LYS A 17 -1.28 -11.48 -8.04
C LYS A 17 -2.04 -10.71 -6.96
N ARG A 18 -1.33 -9.89 -6.18
CA ARG A 18 -1.95 -9.09 -5.12
C ARG A 18 -2.95 -8.08 -5.67
N LEU A 19 -2.63 -7.39 -6.75
CA LEU A 19 -3.54 -6.44 -7.41
C LEU A 19 -4.79 -7.15 -7.95
N SER A 20 -4.65 -8.36 -8.49
CA SER A 20 -5.80 -9.16 -8.92
C SER A 20 -6.74 -9.49 -7.75
N GLU A 21 -6.19 -9.94 -6.62
CA GLU A 21 -6.99 -10.25 -5.41
C GLU A 21 -7.72 -9.00 -4.87
N LEU A 22 -7.11 -7.82 -5.01
CA LEU A 22 -7.73 -6.56 -4.60
C LEU A 22 -8.77 -6.10 -5.60
N LEU A 23 -8.50 -6.25 -6.90
CA LEU A 23 -9.44 -5.92 -7.97
C LEU A 23 -10.76 -6.69 -7.79
N ASP A 24 -10.68 -7.99 -7.49
CA ASP A 24 -11.87 -8.81 -7.24
C ASP A 24 -12.72 -8.28 -6.08
N LYS A 25 -12.08 -7.70 -5.06
CA LYS A 25 -12.78 -7.12 -3.90
C LYS A 25 -13.42 -5.77 -4.21
N VAL A 26 -12.73 -4.91 -4.94
CA VAL A 26 -13.17 -3.53 -5.22
C VAL A 26 -14.10 -3.41 -6.44
N SER A 27 -14.17 -4.43 -7.30
CA SER A 27 -14.96 -4.36 -8.55
C SER A 27 -16.46 -4.57 -8.38
N ASN A 28 -16.95 -4.83 -7.16
CA ASN A 28 -18.35 -5.14 -6.92
C ASN A 28 -19.27 -3.90 -7.04
N ASN A 29 -20.54 -4.09 -7.41
CA ASN A 29 -21.48 -2.99 -7.64
C ASN A 29 -21.76 -2.17 -6.37
N THR A 30 -21.92 -2.84 -5.23
CA THR A 30 -22.13 -2.20 -3.93
C THR A 30 -21.00 -1.22 -3.59
N PHE A 31 -19.78 -1.56 -3.98
CA PHE A 31 -18.60 -0.75 -3.80
C PHE A 31 -18.61 0.47 -4.71
N ALA A 32 -19.01 0.32 -5.97
CA ALA A 32 -19.14 1.45 -6.89
C ALA A 32 -20.15 2.49 -6.39
N ILE A 33 -21.27 2.03 -5.82
CA ILE A 33 -22.30 2.91 -5.22
C ILE A 33 -21.71 3.69 -4.05
N ARG A 34 -21.10 3.01 -3.07
CA ARG A 34 -20.48 3.68 -1.91
C ARG A 34 -19.35 4.62 -2.30
N MET A 35 -18.47 4.19 -3.21
CA MET A 35 -17.41 5.04 -3.75
C MET A 35 -17.99 6.31 -4.40
N TRP A 36 -19.08 6.17 -5.17
CA TRP A 36 -19.73 7.30 -5.81
C TRP A 36 -20.34 8.26 -4.78
N GLU A 37 -21.08 7.74 -3.80
CA GLU A 37 -21.81 8.53 -2.81
C GLU A 37 -20.89 9.17 -1.77
N ASP A 38 -19.97 8.40 -1.20
CA ASP A 38 -19.21 8.76 -0.01
C ASP A 38 -17.84 9.37 -0.33
N VAL A 39 -17.23 8.98 -1.46
CA VAL A 39 -15.81 9.26 -1.72
C VAL A 39 -15.61 10.23 -2.90
N MET A 40 -16.39 10.08 -3.98
CA MET A 40 -16.24 10.92 -5.16
C MET A 40 -16.77 12.34 -4.92
N THR A 41 -15.93 13.33 -5.22
CA THR A 41 -16.31 14.74 -5.19
C THR A 41 -17.25 15.08 -6.34
N SER A 42 -17.94 16.23 -6.27
CA SER A 42 -18.76 16.73 -7.37
C SER A 42 -17.95 16.89 -8.66
N GLU A 43 -16.68 17.30 -8.56
CA GLU A 43 -15.79 17.43 -9.72
C GLU A 43 -15.47 16.06 -10.34
N ASP A 44 -15.19 15.04 -9.53
CA ASP A 44 -14.97 13.67 -10.01
C ASP A 44 -16.20 13.14 -10.79
N ARG A 45 -17.40 13.40 -10.25
CA ARG A 45 -18.68 12.98 -10.84
C ARG A 45 -18.94 13.73 -12.16
N GLU A 46 -18.59 15.01 -12.25
CA GLU A 46 -18.72 15.79 -13.48
C GLU A 46 -17.76 15.27 -14.57
N ARG A 47 -16.50 14.99 -14.23
CA ARG A 47 -15.54 14.37 -15.17
C ARG A 47 -16.06 13.04 -15.73
N LEU A 48 -16.68 12.22 -14.89
CA LEU A 48 -17.30 10.95 -15.31
C LEU A 48 -18.51 11.18 -16.22
N ARG A 49 -19.37 12.15 -15.89
CA ARG A 49 -20.50 12.56 -16.72
C ARG A 49 -20.05 13.01 -18.11
N ASP A 50 -19.06 13.89 -18.18
CA ASP A 50 -18.52 14.39 -19.45
C ASP A 50 -17.91 13.26 -20.26
N LYS A 51 -17.16 12.37 -19.61
CA LYS A 51 -16.53 11.23 -20.27
C LYS A 51 -17.57 10.23 -20.81
N VAL A 52 -18.63 9.94 -20.07
CA VAL A 52 -19.63 8.93 -20.48
C VAL A 52 -20.56 9.47 -21.57
N ASN A 53 -20.78 10.79 -21.62
CA ASN A 53 -21.59 11.44 -22.63
C ASN A 53 -20.84 11.75 -23.93
N SER A 54 -19.52 11.95 -23.85
CA SER A 54 -18.68 12.18 -25.05
C SER A 54 -18.36 10.92 -25.83
N GLU A 55 -18.49 9.74 -25.22
CA GLU A 55 -18.23 8.47 -25.88
C GLU A 55 -19.49 7.86 -26.53
N PRO A 56 -19.39 7.24 -27.72
CA PRO A 56 -20.53 6.60 -28.36
C PRO A 56 -21.05 5.43 -27.51
N VAL A 57 -22.38 5.28 -27.49
CA VAL A 57 -23.07 4.15 -26.85
C VAL A 57 -22.70 2.87 -27.60
N ILE A 58 -22.26 1.83 -26.88
CA ILE A 58 -21.86 0.54 -27.48
C ILE A 58 -22.95 -0.49 -27.14
N PRO A 59 -23.87 -0.82 -28.07
CA PRO A 59 -25.08 -1.59 -27.77
C PRO A 59 -24.83 -2.98 -27.15
N ARG A 60 -23.69 -3.61 -27.47
CA ARG A 60 -23.37 -4.98 -27.02
C ARG A 60 -23.00 -5.11 -25.54
N ILE A 61 -22.55 -4.04 -24.90
CA ILE A 61 -22.13 -4.08 -23.48
C ILE A 61 -23.32 -3.69 -22.57
N ASP A 62 -24.26 -2.92 -23.11
CA ASP A 62 -25.32 -2.28 -22.35
C ASP A 62 -26.64 -3.07 -22.30
N HIS A 63 -26.79 -4.21 -23.00
CA HIS A 63 -28.11 -4.87 -23.09
C HIS A 63 -28.23 -6.31 -22.55
N ASP A 64 -27.17 -7.10 -22.44
CA ASP A 64 -27.37 -8.57 -22.40
C ASP A 64 -27.26 -9.31 -21.05
N THR A 65 -27.00 -8.67 -19.91
CA THR A 65 -26.82 -9.44 -18.64
C THR A 65 -27.40 -8.86 -17.35
N TYR A 66 -28.09 -7.73 -17.40
CA TYR A 66 -28.87 -7.26 -16.27
C TYR A 66 -30.34 -7.16 -16.67
N PRO A 67 -31.28 -7.56 -15.79
CA PRO A 67 -32.68 -7.29 -16.03
C PRO A 67 -32.83 -5.81 -16.34
N ALA A 68 -33.69 -5.48 -17.31
CA ALA A 68 -34.08 -4.10 -17.56
C ALA A 68 -34.36 -3.44 -16.20
N PRO A 69 -33.91 -2.19 -15.98
CA PRO A 69 -34.24 -1.48 -14.75
C PRO A 69 -35.74 -1.66 -14.51
N PRO A 70 -36.17 -2.04 -13.30
CA PRO A 70 -37.53 -2.51 -13.05
C PRO A 70 -38.54 -1.52 -13.63
N SER A 71 -39.19 -1.95 -14.72
CA SER A 71 -40.13 -1.14 -15.47
C SER A 71 -41.36 -0.94 -14.58
N GLY A 72 -41.49 0.23 -13.95
CA GLY A 72 -42.64 0.56 -13.11
C GLY A 72 -42.31 1.02 -11.69
N VAL A 73 -41.04 1.12 -11.29
CA VAL A 73 -40.69 2.18 -10.32
C VAL A 73 -40.62 3.46 -11.13
N ASP A 74 -41.56 4.34 -10.84
CA ASP A 74 -41.53 5.77 -11.15
C ASP A 74 -40.07 6.23 -11.31
N GLU A 75 -39.71 6.57 -12.55
CA GLU A 75 -38.41 7.12 -12.89
C GLU A 75 -38.17 8.29 -11.94
N MET A 76 -37.33 8.05 -10.94
CA MET A 76 -37.08 8.92 -9.81
C MET A 76 -36.76 10.33 -10.28
N GLN A 77 -37.77 11.19 -10.21
CA GLN A 77 -37.69 12.60 -10.49
C GLN A 77 -36.64 13.23 -9.56
N ASP A 78 -35.78 14.05 -10.18
CA ASP A 78 -34.83 14.98 -9.56
C ASP A 78 -33.68 14.38 -8.73
N GLY A 79 -32.49 14.37 -9.33
CA GLY A 79 -31.24 14.53 -8.57
C GLY A 79 -30.56 13.28 -8.03
N TRP A 80 -31.03 12.07 -8.34
CA TRP A 80 -30.34 10.84 -7.93
C TRP A 80 -29.22 10.42 -8.90
N PRO A 81 -28.07 9.95 -8.38
CA PRO A 81 -26.89 9.55 -9.16
C PRO A 81 -27.07 8.35 -10.12
N GLY A 82 -28.25 7.73 -10.16
CA GLY A 82 -28.49 6.40 -10.70
C GLY A 82 -28.11 6.18 -12.17
N GLU A 83 -28.57 7.02 -13.11
CA GLU A 83 -28.35 6.75 -14.53
C GLU A 83 -26.87 6.90 -14.94
N ILE A 84 -26.25 7.99 -14.51
CA ILE A 84 -24.83 8.26 -14.82
C ILE A 84 -23.94 7.25 -14.12
N LEU A 85 -24.16 6.99 -12.83
CA LEU A 85 -23.42 5.97 -12.09
C LEU A 85 -23.54 4.61 -12.76
N HIS A 86 -24.76 4.21 -13.13
CA HIS A 86 -25.01 2.91 -13.76
C HIS A 86 -24.29 2.79 -15.10
N ARG A 87 -24.39 3.82 -15.97
CA ARG A 87 -23.68 3.87 -17.25
C ARG A 87 -22.17 3.81 -17.05
N CYS A 88 -21.62 4.59 -16.12
CA CYS A 88 -20.20 4.59 -15.80
C CYS A 88 -19.74 3.22 -15.27
N TYR A 89 -20.48 2.62 -14.34
CA TYR A 89 -20.14 1.32 -13.75
C TYR A 89 -20.20 0.18 -14.77
N ARG A 90 -21.21 0.14 -15.65
CA ARG A 90 -21.28 -0.88 -16.69
C ARG A 90 -20.13 -0.79 -17.68
N ARG A 91 -19.72 0.44 -18.01
CA ARG A 91 -18.66 0.68 -18.98
C ARG A 91 -17.26 0.44 -18.41
N TRP A 92 -17.00 0.90 -17.18
CA TRP A 92 -15.64 0.97 -16.64
C TRP A 92 -15.43 0.23 -15.32
N ARG A 93 -16.50 -0.28 -14.68
CA ARG A 93 -16.47 -0.81 -13.30
C ARG A 93 -15.95 0.23 -12.31
N ALA A 94 -15.81 -0.14 -11.05
CA ALA A 94 -15.39 0.78 -9.99
C ALA A 94 -13.96 1.30 -10.21
N ASP A 95 -13.02 0.43 -10.60
CA ASP A 95 -11.62 0.79 -10.83
C ASP A 95 -11.45 1.74 -12.03
N GLY A 96 -12.15 1.49 -13.15
CA GLY A 96 -12.08 2.38 -14.30
C GLY A 96 -12.77 3.73 -14.07
N MET A 97 -13.86 3.76 -13.30
CA MET A 97 -14.45 5.03 -12.85
C MET A 97 -13.44 5.85 -12.03
N TRP A 98 -12.72 5.20 -11.11
CA TRP A 98 -11.70 5.87 -10.30
C TRP A 98 -10.51 6.36 -11.13
N MET A 99 -10.06 5.58 -12.12
CA MET A 99 -9.01 5.98 -13.07
C MET A 99 -9.37 7.27 -13.80
N ILE A 100 -10.60 7.38 -14.31
CA ILE A 100 -11.07 8.54 -15.07
C ILE A 100 -11.19 9.76 -14.15
N ALA A 101 -11.80 9.58 -12.98
CA ALA A 101 -11.98 10.65 -12.00
C ALA A 101 -10.62 11.27 -11.59
N LYS A 102 -9.64 10.43 -11.26
CA LYS A 102 -8.34 10.85 -10.71
C LYS A 102 -7.24 11.05 -11.75
N GLY A 103 -7.42 10.59 -12.99
CA GLY A 103 -6.39 10.67 -14.04
C GLY A 103 -5.17 9.78 -13.76
N ILE A 104 -5.40 8.60 -13.19
CA ILE A 104 -4.34 7.65 -12.77
C ILE A 104 -4.45 6.31 -13.50
N GLY A 105 -3.38 5.53 -13.50
CA GLY A 105 -3.35 4.19 -14.10
C GLY A 105 -4.09 3.14 -13.26
N GLN A 106 -4.56 2.06 -13.91
CA GLN A 106 -5.36 1.00 -13.28
C GLN A 106 -4.72 0.39 -12.01
N PRO A 107 -3.43 0.03 -11.98
CA PRO A 107 -2.85 -0.55 -10.77
C PRO A 107 -2.90 0.41 -9.58
N GLN A 108 -2.71 1.72 -9.82
CA GLN A 108 -2.77 2.75 -8.79
C GLN A 108 -4.21 2.93 -8.30
N ALA A 109 -5.18 2.96 -9.23
CA ALA A 109 -6.60 3.03 -8.88
C ALA A 109 -7.04 1.87 -7.97
N ILE A 110 -6.62 0.63 -8.29
CA ILE A 110 -6.91 -0.54 -7.46
C ILE A 110 -6.33 -0.38 -6.05
N ALA A 111 -5.08 0.09 -5.93
CA ALA A 111 -4.41 0.27 -4.64
C ALA A 111 -5.07 1.38 -3.79
N GLU A 112 -5.42 2.52 -4.41
CA GLU A 112 -6.10 3.63 -3.74
C GLU A 112 -7.49 3.20 -3.23
N LEU A 113 -8.30 2.59 -4.08
CA LEU A 113 -9.62 2.07 -3.70
C LEU A 113 -9.54 1.05 -2.57
N ALA A 114 -8.58 0.13 -2.64
CA ALA A 114 -8.42 -0.87 -1.60
C ALA A 114 -7.99 -0.27 -0.25
N ARG A 115 -7.18 0.79 -0.25
CA ARG A 115 -6.79 1.52 0.97
C ARG A 115 -7.97 2.28 1.56
N GLU A 116 -8.72 3.00 0.73
CA GLU A 116 -9.85 3.84 1.16
C GLU A 116 -10.91 3.02 1.90
N HIS A 117 -11.10 1.76 1.51
CA HIS A 117 -12.05 0.86 2.14
C HIS A 117 -11.42 -0.13 3.14
N GLY A 118 -10.17 0.10 3.54
CA GLY A 118 -9.51 -0.65 4.61
C GLY A 118 -9.10 -2.09 4.25
N PHE A 119 -9.14 -2.46 2.96
CA PHE A 119 -8.57 -3.73 2.50
C PHE A 119 -7.04 -3.73 2.48
N LEU A 120 -6.44 -2.53 2.45
CA LEU A 120 -5.01 -2.30 2.55
C LEU A 120 -4.70 -1.37 3.73
N GLY A 121 -3.74 -1.77 4.56
CA GLY A 121 -3.12 -0.84 5.51
C GLY A 121 -2.17 0.12 4.79
N GLU A 122 -1.92 1.27 5.40
CA GLU A 122 -1.07 2.35 4.85
C GLU A 122 0.28 1.85 4.33
N ARG A 123 0.91 0.95 5.07
CA ARG A 123 2.21 0.38 4.67
C ARG A 123 2.14 -0.48 3.41
N GLU A 124 1.11 -1.32 3.30
CA GLU A 124 0.95 -2.20 2.15
C GLU A 124 0.60 -1.38 0.91
N TYR A 125 -0.26 -0.38 1.09
CA TYR A 125 -0.58 0.61 0.06
C TYR A 125 0.67 1.31 -0.47
N LEU A 126 1.51 1.88 0.39
CA LEU A 126 2.75 2.56 -0.02
C LEU A 126 3.70 1.63 -0.77
N ARG A 127 3.82 0.36 -0.34
CA ARG A 127 4.62 -0.65 -1.07
C ARG A 127 4.04 -0.97 -2.44
N LEU A 128 2.73 -1.05 -2.57
CA LEU A 128 2.08 -1.28 -3.87
C LEU A 128 2.32 -0.09 -4.80
N LEU A 129 2.12 1.14 -4.33
CA LEU A 129 2.42 2.33 -5.12
C LEU A 129 3.87 2.40 -5.57
N GLU A 130 4.82 2.09 -4.69
CA GLU A 130 6.25 2.01 -5.04
C GLU A 130 6.49 0.99 -6.17
N ALA A 131 5.84 -0.16 -6.10
CA ALA A 131 5.96 -1.19 -7.13
C ALA A 131 5.27 -0.83 -8.46
N ILE A 132 4.14 -0.10 -8.40
CA ILE A 132 3.33 0.30 -9.55
C ILE A 132 4.00 1.42 -10.35
N GLY A 133 4.53 2.41 -9.65
CA GLY A 133 4.96 3.66 -10.26
C GLY A 133 6.30 3.60 -10.99
N GLY A 134 7.05 2.48 -10.93
CA GLY A 134 8.36 2.31 -11.61
C GLY A 134 9.43 3.34 -11.22
N SER A 135 9.06 4.37 -10.47
CA SER A 135 9.95 5.31 -9.85
C SER A 135 10.68 4.48 -8.81
N LYS A 136 11.91 4.14 -9.17
CA LYS A 136 13.05 4.56 -8.38
C LYS A 136 12.80 6.01 -7.92
N VAL A 137 11.85 6.24 -7.02
CA VAL A 137 12.12 7.06 -5.87
C VAL A 137 13.38 6.40 -5.39
N GLN A 138 14.53 6.96 -5.80
CA GLN A 138 15.79 6.62 -5.20
C GLN A 138 15.44 6.74 -3.74
N ARG A 139 15.23 5.60 -3.06
CA ARG A 139 15.08 5.58 -1.62
C ARG A 139 16.33 6.30 -1.21
N GLN A 140 16.23 7.61 -0.93
CA GLN A 140 17.37 8.46 -0.68
C GLN A 140 18.05 7.71 0.43
N ARG A 141 19.18 7.05 0.12
CA ARG A 141 19.65 5.87 0.89
C ARG A 141 19.58 6.29 2.33
N SER A 142 18.55 5.81 3.02
CA SER A 142 18.19 6.48 4.26
C SER A 142 19.38 6.23 5.15
N LYS A 143 19.98 7.32 5.62
CA LYS A 143 21.13 7.23 6.52
C LYS A 143 20.74 6.54 7.84
N LEU A 144 19.44 6.34 8.04
CA LEU A 144 18.84 5.63 9.14
C LEU A 144 18.49 4.19 8.71
N PRO A 145 18.65 3.21 9.61
CA PRO A 145 18.15 1.87 9.40
C PRO A 145 16.62 1.84 9.34
N GLU A 146 16.07 0.70 8.90
CA GLU A 146 14.63 0.45 8.80
C GLU A 146 14.35 -0.97 9.26
N TRP A 147 13.53 -1.13 10.29
CA TRP A 147 13.07 -2.44 10.75
C TRP A 147 11.67 -2.71 10.22
N ASP A 148 11.53 -3.83 9.52
CA ASP A 148 10.28 -4.31 8.96
C ASP A 148 9.85 -5.56 9.71
N ARG A 149 8.94 -5.39 10.67
CA ARG A 149 8.44 -6.49 11.51
C ARG A 149 7.72 -7.56 10.68
N ASP A 150 6.90 -7.15 9.72
CA ASP A 150 6.08 -8.05 8.90
C ASP A 150 6.95 -8.90 7.97
N GLU A 151 7.91 -8.27 7.28
CA GLU A 151 8.87 -8.98 6.43
C GLU A 151 10.00 -9.64 7.25
N ARG A 152 10.07 -9.32 8.54
CA ARG A 152 11.11 -9.75 9.48
C ARG A 152 12.51 -9.37 9.00
N THR A 153 12.65 -8.21 8.37
CA THR A 153 13.91 -7.75 7.79
C THR A 153 14.35 -6.41 8.36
N LEU A 154 15.63 -6.33 8.75
CA LEU A 154 16.32 -5.08 9.06
C LEU A 154 17.10 -4.64 7.82
N ARG A 155 16.85 -3.41 7.37
CA ARG A 155 17.51 -2.78 6.23
C ARG A 155 18.35 -1.60 6.67
N PHE A 156 19.42 -1.34 5.93
CA PHE A 156 20.25 -0.15 6.08
C PHE A 156 20.79 0.26 4.72
N GLU A 157 20.62 1.53 4.35
CA GLU A 157 20.97 2.06 3.02
C GLU A 157 20.35 1.24 1.88
N GLY A 158 19.09 0.83 2.06
CA GLY A 158 18.34 0.01 1.12
C GLY A 158 18.77 -1.47 1.04
N THR A 159 19.81 -1.89 1.75
CA THR A 159 20.28 -3.28 1.78
C THR A 159 19.66 -4.02 2.96
N VAL A 160 19.13 -5.23 2.76
CA VAL A 160 18.75 -6.12 3.87
C VAL A 160 20.04 -6.60 4.56
N ILE A 161 20.27 -6.12 5.78
CA ILE A 161 21.47 -6.48 6.57
C ILE A 161 21.20 -7.60 7.56
N ARG A 162 19.94 -7.87 7.89
CA ARG A 162 19.54 -9.01 8.73
C ARG A 162 18.11 -9.44 8.41
N LYS A 163 17.88 -10.75 8.38
CA LYS A 163 16.55 -11.37 8.30
C LYS A 163 16.32 -12.25 9.52
N ILE A 164 15.24 -12.01 10.25
CA ILE A 164 14.85 -12.78 11.44
C ILE A 164 13.95 -13.94 10.98
N ARG A 165 14.38 -15.18 11.24
CA ARG A 165 13.62 -16.37 10.82
C ARG A 165 12.29 -16.51 11.58
N SER A 166 12.32 -16.31 12.89
CA SER A 166 11.15 -16.47 13.78
C SER A 166 11.07 -15.32 14.78
N LEU A 167 9.93 -14.61 14.78
CA LEU A 167 9.64 -13.55 15.75
C LEU A 167 9.46 -14.11 17.18
N THR A 168 8.99 -15.36 17.29
CA THR A 168 8.75 -16.03 18.57
C THR A 168 10.03 -16.46 19.27
N ILE A 169 11.06 -16.83 18.50
CA ILE A 169 12.37 -17.21 19.05
C ILE A 169 13.20 -15.96 19.34
N ALA A 170 13.21 -15.00 18.42
CA ALA A 170 14.01 -13.78 18.54
C ALA A 170 13.28 -12.64 19.26
N ARG A 171 12.41 -12.94 20.25
CA ARG A 171 11.54 -11.95 20.93
C ARG A 171 12.31 -10.72 21.42
N ASN A 172 13.44 -10.95 22.08
CA ASN A 172 14.29 -9.89 22.64
C ASN A 172 14.90 -9.00 21.55
N VAL A 173 15.39 -9.61 20.47
CA VAL A 173 15.93 -8.88 19.32
C VAL A 173 14.83 -8.05 18.65
N VAL A 174 13.66 -8.65 18.43
CA VAL A 174 12.51 -7.96 17.85
C VAL A 174 12.10 -6.77 18.71
N ALA A 175 12.03 -6.94 20.03
CA ALA A 175 11.66 -5.86 20.95
C ALA A 175 12.66 -4.68 20.90
N ILE A 176 13.97 -4.95 20.77
CA ILE A 176 14.99 -3.90 20.58
C ILE A 176 14.77 -3.17 19.26
N LEU A 177 14.54 -3.90 18.17
CA LEU A 177 14.33 -3.30 16.84
C LEU A 177 13.02 -2.51 16.75
N ASP A 178 11.94 -2.98 17.37
CA ASP A 178 10.69 -2.25 17.49
C ASP A 178 10.89 -0.95 18.28
N ALA A 179 11.66 -0.98 19.37
CA ALA A 179 11.96 0.21 20.15
C ALA A 179 12.70 1.27 19.31
N PHE A 180 13.69 0.87 18.51
CA PHE A 180 14.34 1.76 17.56
C PHE A 180 13.39 2.27 16.48
N GLN A 181 12.58 1.41 15.88
CA GLN A 181 11.64 1.79 14.83
C GLN A 181 10.61 2.80 15.32
N ASN A 182 10.04 2.57 16.51
CA ASN A 182 9.07 3.46 17.15
C ASN A 182 9.67 4.81 17.56
N ARG A 183 10.99 4.86 17.75
CA ARG A 183 11.76 6.08 18.05
C ARG A 183 12.48 6.64 16.83
N HIS A 184 12.03 6.27 15.62
CA HIS A 184 12.62 6.73 14.36
C HIS A 184 14.15 6.61 14.28
N TRP A 185 14.69 5.53 14.84
CA TRP A 185 16.12 5.22 14.85
C TRP A 185 17.01 6.28 15.53
N CYS A 186 16.53 6.90 16.62
CA CYS A 186 17.38 7.66 17.54
C CYS A 186 18.67 6.90 17.89
N SER A 187 19.74 7.63 18.19
CA SER A 187 21.07 7.04 18.47
C SER A 187 21.05 6.09 19.68
N ARG A 188 20.09 6.27 20.60
CA ARG A 188 19.85 5.43 21.78
C ARG A 188 18.36 5.23 22.02
N VAL A 189 18.00 4.07 22.57
CA VAL A 189 16.65 3.77 23.06
C VAL A 189 16.72 3.07 24.41
N THR A 190 15.70 3.29 25.23
CA THR A 190 15.52 2.56 26.49
C THR A 190 15.16 1.12 26.19
N THR A 191 15.79 0.18 26.89
CA THR A 191 15.50 -1.24 26.80
C THR A 191 14.05 -1.49 27.25
N PRO A 192 13.26 -2.30 26.51
CA PRO A 192 11.93 -2.71 26.97
C PRO A 192 12.00 -3.37 28.35
N ALA A 193 11.09 -3.01 29.26
CA ALA A 193 11.08 -3.50 30.65
C ALA A 193 10.97 -5.04 30.79
N THR A 194 10.58 -5.72 29.72
CA THR A 194 10.49 -7.19 29.65
C THR A 194 11.86 -7.87 29.55
N LEU A 195 12.93 -7.15 29.20
CA LEU A 195 14.28 -7.68 29.14
C LEU A 195 15.02 -7.48 30.47
N ARG A 196 15.40 -8.57 31.12
CA ARG A 196 16.40 -8.56 32.18
C ARG A 196 17.79 -8.30 31.58
N GLU A 197 18.71 -7.76 32.38
CA GLU A 197 20.07 -7.39 31.98
C GLU A 197 20.80 -8.50 31.20
N GLN A 198 20.82 -9.73 31.73
CA GLN A 198 21.46 -10.86 31.04
C GLN A 198 20.83 -11.13 29.65
N GLY A 199 19.50 -11.06 29.57
CA GLY A 199 18.78 -11.27 28.31
C GLY A 199 19.00 -10.15 27.29
N LEU A 200 19.38 -8.95 27.74
CA LEU A 200 19.73 -7.82 26.89
C LEU A 200 21.09 -8.03 26.23
N HIS A 201 22.10 -8.43 26.99
CA HIS A 201 23.44 -8.70 26.46
C HIS A 201 23.40 -9.83 25.42
N ASP A 202 22.70 -10.92 25.71
CA ASP A 202 22.54 -12.03 24.77
C ASP A 202 21.79 -11.61 23.50
N ALA A 203 20.78 -10.75 23.64
CA ALA A 203 20.02 -10.24 22.50
C ALA A 203 20.86 -9.31 21.63
N VAL A 204 21.64 -8.40 22.22
CA VAL A 204 22.56 -7.51 21.49
C VAL A 204 23.68 -8.31 20.84
N TYR A 205 24.24 -9.31 21.53
CA TYR A 205 25.22 -10.23 20.96
C TYR A 205 24.65 -10.95 19.74
N THR A 206 23.46 -11.54 19.88
CA THR A 206 22.74 -12.22 18.80
C THR A 206 22.43 -11.26 17.66
N LEU A 207 21.98 -10.03 17.95
CA LEU A 207 21.67 -8.99 16.96
C LEU A 207 22.94 -8.55 16.20
N ASN A 208 24.08 -8.46 16.86
CA ASN A 208 25.36 -8.14 16.24
C ASN A 208 25.97 -9.28 15.43
N HIS A 209 25.53 -10.53 15.66
CA HIS A 209 26.02 -11.68 14.92
C HIS A 209 25.76 -11.53 13.41
N ASN A 210 26.82 -11.64 12.60
CA ASN A 210 26.84 -11.44 11.14
C ASN A 210 26.38 -10.06 10.64
N LEU A 211 26.27 -9.05 11.51
CA LEU A 211 25.91 -7.70 11.11
C LEU A 211 27.18 -6.92 10.71
N LYS A 212 27.27 -6.53 9.43
CA LYS A 212 28.47 -5.88 8.87
C LYS A 212 28.45 -4.35 8.88
N LYS A 213 27.28 -3.74 8.74
CA LYS A 213 27.14 -2.27 8.54
C LYS A 213 26.76 -1.50 9.80
N LEU A 214 26.18 -2.17 10.79
CA LEU A 214 25.78 -1.56 12.07
C LEU A 214 26.30 -2.40 13.23
N ARG A 215 26.50 -1.74 14.37
CA ARG A 215 26.73 -2.39 15.66
C ARG A 215 25.80 -1.79 16.70
N PHE A 216 25.26 -2.66 17.55
CA PHE A 216 24.48 -2.31 18.72
C PHE A 216 25.35 -2.47 19.95
N HIS A 217 25.19 -1.58 20.93
CA HIS A 217 25.93 -1.59 22.18
C HIS A 217 24.96 -1.38 23.32
N VAL A 218 25.18 -2.09 24.42
CA VAL A 218 24.51 -1.81 25.69
C VAL A 218 25.29 -0.68 26.37
N ASP A 219 24.59 0.33 26.87
CA ASP A 219 25.21 1.39 27.68
C ASP A 219 25.64 0.85 29.05
N SER A 220 26.50 1.57 29.78
CA SER A 220 27.02 1.13 31.08
C SER A 220 25.97 0.99 32.17
N ASP A 221 24.76 1.54 31.96
CA ASP A 221 23.62 1.43 32.86
C ASP A 221 22.83 0.12 32.68
N GLY A 222 23.15 -0.69 31.66
CA GLY A 222 22.41 -1.93 31.35
C GLY A 222 20.96 -1.71 30.91
N CYS A 223 20.52 -0.46 30.78
CA CYS A 223 19.11 -0.09 30.60
C CYS A 223 18.86 0.57 29.23
N ARG A 224 19.90 0.85 28.46
CA ARG A 224 19.80 1.47 27.14
C ARG A 224 20.62 0.72 26.11
N VAL A 225 20.11 0.72 24.88
CA VAL A 225 20.82 0.23 23.71
C VAL A 225 21.08 1.41 22.79
N ARG A 226 22.33 1.54 22.34
CA ARG A 226 22.73 2.48 21.30
C ARG A 226 23.18 1.74 20.06
N TRP A 227 23.11 2.39 18.90
CA TRP A 227 23.65 1.84 17.66
C TRP A 227 24.66 2.78 17.03
N THR A 228 25.62 2.21 16.32
CA THR A 228 26.63 2.94 15.54
C THR A 228 26.78 2.31 14.17
N ARG A 229 27.22 3.12 13.21
CA ARG A 229 27.67 2.61 11.92
C ARG A 229 29.01 1.90 12.12
N HIS A 230 29.09 0.68 11.61
CA HIS A 230 30.36 -0.02 11.52
C HIS A 230 31.02 0.43 10.21
N ARG A 231 32.23 1.00 10.32
CA ARG A 231 33.03 1.32 9.13
C ARG A 231 33.54 0.05 8.47
#